data_AF-A0A380G9N3-F1
#
_entry.id   AF-A0A380G9N3-F1
#
_cell.length_a   1.000
_cell.length_b   1.000
_cell.length_c   1.000
_cell.angle_alpha   90.00
_cell.angle_beta   90.00
_cell.angle_gamma   90.00
#
_symmetry.space_group_name_H-M   'P 1'
#
loop_
_entity.id
_entity.type
_entity.pdbx_description
1 polymer ?
#
loop_
_entity_poly.entity_id
_entity_poly.type
_entity_poly.pdbx_seq_one_letter_code
_entity_poly.pdbx_strand_id
1 'polypeptide(L)' 'MTTENKSFEEMMKELESIVNQLDNDTISLEKSLELYQQGIALSKSCEKTLSDAEKKVSELMDKEADESHESKSE' A
#
# COMPACT_ATOMS: atom_id res chain seq x y z
N MET A 1 4.09 -22.58 6.51
CA MET A 1 3.40 -21.90 5.40
C MET A 1 2.96 -20.55 5.96
N THR A 2 3.85 -19.56 5.92
CA THR A 2 3.52 -18.21 6.37
C THR A 2 2.64 -17.58 5.30
N THR A 3 1.46 -17.16 5.70
CA THR A 3 0.53 -16.42 4.86
C THR A 3 1.16 -15.05 4.64
N GLU A 4 1.95 -14.95 3.56
CA GLU A 4 2.77 -13.79 3.21
C GLU A 4 1.87 -12.57 2.98
N ASN A 5 1.79 -11.71 3.99
CA ASN A 5 1.32 -10.35 3.81
C ASN A 5 2.38 -9.66 2.93
N LYS A 6 2.15 -9.59 1.61
CA LYS A 6 3.08 -8.98 0.66
C LYS A 6 3.49 -7.60 1.17
N SER A 7 4.78 -7.34 1.20
CA SER A 7 5.29 -6.03 1.58
C SER A 7 4.85 -4.96 0.57
N PHE A 8 4.83 -3.69 0.99
CA PHE A 8 4.52 -2.58 0.10
C PHE A 8 5.43 -2.58 -1.14
N GLU A 9 6.72 -2.85 -0.96
CA GLU A 9 7.69 -2.93 -2.06
C GLU A 9 7.37 -4.04 -3.05
N GLU A 10 6.92 -5.20 -2.58
CA GLU A 10 6.53 -6.31 -3.46
C GLU A 10 5.26 -5.99 -4.24
N MET A 11 4.26 -5.38 -3.59
CA MET A 11 3.05 -4.92 -4.27
C MET A 11 3.38 -3.87 -5.34
N MET A 12 4.30 -2.96 -5.06
CA MET A 12 4.73 -1.96 -6.04
C MET A 12 5.45 -2.59 -7.23
N LYS A 13 6.38 -3.53 -7.00
CA LYS A 13 7.04 -4.27 -8.08
C LYS A 13 6.07 -5.05 -8.96
N GLU A 14 5.05 -5.65 -8.36
CA GLU A 14 4.02 -6.38 -9.09
C GLU A 14 3.15 -5.42 -9.93
N LEU A 15 2.78 -4.26 -9.38
CA LEU A 15 2.06 -3.23 -10.10
C LEU A 15 2.87 -2.69 -11.29
N GLU A 16 4.16 -2.41 -11.12
CA GLU A 16 5.06 -2.02 -12.21
C GLU A 16 5.14 -3.09 -13.30
N SER A 17 5.21 -4.37 -12.92
CA SER A 17 5.20 -5.49 -13.86
C SER A 17 3.90 -5.56 -14.65
N ILE A 18 2.75 -5.31 -14.01
CA ILE A 18 1.45 -5.26 -14.66
C ILE A 18 1.40 -4.12 -15.68
N VAL A 19 1.85 -2.92 -15.30
CA VAL A 19 1.90 -1.75 -16.20
C VAL A 19 2.80 -2.04 -17.41
N ASN A 20 3.99 -2.59 -17.19
CA ASN A 20 4.90 -2.97 -18.27
C ASN A 20 4.28 -4.02 -19.23
N GLN A 21 3.48 -4.94 -18.70
CA GLN A 21 2.77 -5.92 -19.55
C GLN A 21 1.60 -5.30 -20.31
N LEU A 22 0.91 -4.30 -19.73
CA LEU A 22 -0.17 -3.57 -20.40
C LEU A 22 0.34 -2.68 -21.54
N ASP A 23 1.57 -2.16 -21.44
CA ASP A 23 2.24 -1.39 -22.50
C ASP A 23 2.69 -2.24 -23.70
N ASN A 24 2.58 -3.57 -23.62
CA ASN A 24 2.96 -4.45 -24.71
C ASN A 24 1.84 -4.55 -25.76
N ASP A 25 2.10 -4.04 -26.97
CA ASP A 25 1.15 -4.05 -28.10
C ASP A 25 0.68 -5.45 -28.56
N THR A 26 1.33 -6.53 -28.10
CA THR A 26 0.98 -7.91 -28.47
C THR A 26 0.03 -8.59 -27.48
N ILE A 27 -0.39 -7.89 -26.42
CA ILE A 27 -1.30 -8.44 -25.43
C ILE A 27 -2.73 -8.61 -25.98
N SER A 28 -3.38 -9.72 -25.64
CA SER A 28 -4.79 -9.92 -26.01
C SER A 28 -5.71 -9.10 -25.11
N LEU A 29 -6.87 -8.70 -25.65
CA LEU A 29 -7.87 -7.92 -24.90
C LEU A 29 -8.29 -8.58 -23.57
N GLU A 30 -8.51 -9.89 -23.57
CA GLU A 30 -8.83 -10.64 -22.33
C GLU A 30 -7.71 -10.53 -21.31
N LYS A 31 -6.45 -10.65 -21.75
CA LYS A 31 -5.29 -10.55 -20.85
C LYS A 31 -5.11 -9.13 -20.34
N SER A 32 -5.33 -8.11 -21.17
CA SER A 32 -5.33 -6.70 -20.73
C SER A 32 -6.39 -6.45 -19.66
N LEU A 33 -7.59 -7.01 -19.81
CA LEU A 33 -8.66 -6.87 -18.82
C LEU A 33 -8.31 -7.55 -17.49
N GLU A 34 -7.73 -8.75 -17.53
CA GLU A 34 -7.25 -9.44 -16.33
C GLU A 34 -6.16 -8.62 -15.60
N LEU A 35 -5.13 -8.19 -16.34
CA LEU A 35 -4.05 -7.39 -15.80
C LEU A 35 -4.53 -6.07 -15.23
N TYR A 36 -5.47 -5.41 -15.90
CA TYR A 36 -6.06 -4.17 -15.41
C TYR A 36 -6.81 -4.39 -14.09
N GLN A 37 -7.63 -5.44 -14.00
CA GLN A 37 -8.32 -5.77 -12.74
C GLN A 37 -7.33 -6.09 -11.61
N GLN A 38 -6.26 -6.83 -11.91
CA GLN A 38 -5.20 -7.11 -10.95
C GLN A 38 -4.48 -5.83 -10.51
N GLY A 39 -4.16 -4.93 -11.44
CA GLY A 39 -3.53 -3.64 -11.15
C GLY A 39 -4.39 -2.76 -10.25
N ILE A 40 -5.70 -2.69 -10.50
CA ILE A 40 -6.64 -1.95 -9.64
C ILE A 40 -6.70 -2.55 -8.22
N ALA A 41 -6.73 -3.89 -8.11
CA ALA A 41 -6.73 -4.55 -6.81
C ALA A 41 -5.42 -4.28 -6.03
N LEU A 42 -4.27 -4.35 -6.71
CA LEU A 42 -2.96 -4.03 -6.14
C LEU A 42 -2.86 -2.57 -5.70
N SER A 43 -3.31 -1.63 -6.54
CA SER A 43 -3.32 -0.20 -6.20
C SER A 43 -4.10 0.07 -4.91
N LYS A 44 -5.28 -0.54 -4.76
CA LYS A 44 -6.09 -0.42 -3.53
C LYS A 44 -5.39 -0.99 -2.30
N SER A 45 -4.68 -2.10 -2.46
CA SER A 45 -3.88 -2.68 -1.36
C SER A 45 -2.74 -1.74 -0.96
N CYS A 46 -2.03 -1.14 -1.93
CA CYS A 46 -0.99 -0.15 -1.66
C CYS A 46 -1.54 1.08 -0.92
N GLU A 47 -2.66 1.64 -1.38
CA GLU A 47 -3.35 2.77 -0.72
C GLU A 47 -3.72 2.43 0.72
N LYS A 48 -4.27 1.23 0.94
CA LYS A 48 -4.62 0.77 2.29
C LYS A 48 -3.38 0.68 3.19
N THR A 49 -2.29 0.11 2.68
CA THR A 49 -1.04 0.01 3.45
C THR A 49 -0.48 1.39 3.82
N LEU A 50 -0.52 2.35 2.90
CA LEU A 50 -0.11 3.73 3.18
C LEU A 50 -1.02 4.39 4.22
N SER A 51 -2.34 4.26 4.07
CA SER A 51 -3.30 4.82 5.03
C SER A 51 -3.13 4.23 6.43
N ASP A 52 -2.91 2.90 6.53
CA ASP A 52 -2.66 2.22 7.81
C ASP A 52 -1.35 2.72 8.44
N ALA A 53 -0.32 2.99 7.64
CA ALA A 53 0.96 3.54 8.11
C ALA A 53 0.82 5.00 8.59
N GLU A 54 0.14 5.86 7.81
CA GLU A 54 -0.14 7.25 8.17
C GLU A 54 -0.92 7.34 9.49
N LYS A 55 -1.97 6.51 9.62
CA LYS A 55 -2.76 6.46 10.85
C LYS A 55 -1.91 6.07 12.05
N LYS A 56 -1.03 5.08 11.89
CA LYS A 56 -0.13 4.64 12.97
C LYS A 56 0.86 5.74 13.36
N VAL A 57 1.36 6.52 12.39
CA VAL A 57 2.22 7.69 12.68
C VAL A 57 1.43 8.75 13.44
N SER A 58 0.21 9.08 13.00
CA SER A 58 -0.65 10.05 13.69
C SER A 58 -0.90 9.64 15.14
N GLU A 59 -1.26 8.37 15.38
CA GLU A 59 -1.51 7.85 16.74
C GLU A 59 -0.27 7.92 17.65
N LEU A 60 0.94 7.80 17.09
CA LEU A 60 2.18 7.95 17.85
C LEU A 60 2.45 9.41 18.19
N MET A 61 2.25 10.33 17.22
CA MET A 61 2.41 11.77 17.44
C MET A 61 1.40 12.32 18.46
N ASP A 62 0.16 11.84 18.42
CA ASP A 62 -0.89 12.25 19.37
C ASP A 62 -0.56 11.78 20.79
N LYS A 63 0.01 10.59 20.96
CA LYS A 63 0.47 10.08 22.27
C LYS A 63 1.67 10.86 22.81
N GLU A 64 2.65 11.19 21.96
CA GLU A 64 3.79 12.02 22.37
C GLU A 64 3.34 13.43 22.79
N ALA A 65 2.32 13.98 22.15
CA ALA A 65 1.74 15.27 22.54
C ALA A 65 1.05 15.22 23.91
N ASP A 66 0.34 14.13 24.24
CA ASP A 66 -0.35 13.95 25.52
C ASP A 66 0.64 13.77 26.69
N GLU A 67 1.71 12.98 26.51
CA GLU A 67 2.76 12.79 27.51
C GLU A 67 3.55 14.07 27.83
N SER A 68 3.61 15.02 26.89
CA SER A 68 4.30 16.31 27.08
C SER A 68 3.54 17.30 27.98
N HIS A 69 2.25 17.04 28.27
CA HIS A 69 1.40 17.92 29.08
C HIS A 69 1.33 17.52 30.57
N GLU A 70 1.77 16.31 30.95
CA GLU A 70 1.71 15.83 32.34
C GLU A 70 2.96 16.20 33.18
N SER A 71 4.08 16.59 32.57
CA SER A 71 5.33 16.94 33.29
C SER A 71 5.41 18.38 33.82
N LYS A 72 4.33 19.16 33.82
CA LYS A 72 4.34 20.57 34.25
C LYS A 72 3.49 20.89 35.49
N SER A 73 2.93 19.88 36.15
CA SER A 73 2.23 20.03 37.43
C SER A 73 3.06 19.46 38.58
N GLU A 74 4.18 20.10 38.90
CA GLU A 74 4.79 20.10 40.25
C GLU A 74 5.23 21.53 40.60
#